data_AF-A0A2G2P7H1-F1
#
_entry.id   AF-A0A2G2P7H1-F1
#
_cell.length_a   1.000
_cell.length_b   1.000
_cell.length_c   1.000
_cell.angle_alpha   90.00
_cell.angle_beta   90.00
_cell.angle_gamma   90.00
#
_symmetry.space_group_name_H-M   'P 1'
#
loop_
_entity.id
_entity.type
_entity.pdbx_description
1 polymer ?
#
loop_
_entity_poly.entity_id
_entity_poly.type
_entity_poly.pdbx_seq_one_letter_code
_entity_poly.pdbx_strand_id
1 'polypeptide(L)'
;MQTLAVLVQDNYIQDFMSYINNHSENITIKKDKNLELDPYFYERQKELHQIKNNIDSGKVEMIENNEFWDDIDRFVETLQK
;
A
#
# COMPACT_ATOMS: atom_id res chain seq x y z
N MET A 1 25.25 -20.42 10.58
CA MET A 1 24.37 -19.23 10.57
C MET A 1 23.03 -19.63 11.18
N GLN A 2 22.47 -18.80 12.05
CA GLN A 2 21.11 -18.97 12.57
C GLN A 2 20.20 -17.95 11.88
N THR A 3 18.96 -18.31 11.57
CA THR A 3 17.98 -17.43 10.92
C THR A 3 16.95 -16.96 11.93
N LEU A 4 16.66 -15.67 11.92
CA LEU A 4 15.65 -15.04 12.76
C LEU A 4 14.72 -14.20 11.88
N ALA A 5 13.41 -14.27 12.14
CA ALA A 5 12.43 -13.35 11.57
C ALA A 5 12.25 -12.16 12.51
N VAL A 6 12.37 -10.94 11.99
CA VAL A 6 12.22 -9.70 12.77
C VAL A 6 11.07 -8.90 12.19
N LEU A 7 10.12 -8.53 13.06
CA LEU A 7 9.05 -7.60 12.72
C LEU A 7 9.50 -6.18 13.06
N VAL A 8 9.48 -5.29 12.09
CA VAL A 8 9.91 -3.90 12.22
C VAL A 8 8.73 -3.01 11.88
N GLN A 9 8.50 -1.96 12.66
CA GLN A 9 7.45 -0.99 12.36
C GLN A 9 7.82 -0.18 11.12
N ASP A 10 6.84 0.13 10.28
CA ASP A 10 7.04 0.84 9.00
C ASP A 10 7.82 2.15 9.13
N ASN A 11 7.53 2.93 10.17
CA ASN A 11 8.20 4.20 10.45
C ASN A 11 9.64 4.04 10.96
N TYR A 12 10.05 2.82 11.34
CA TYR A 12 11.38 2.49 11.85
C TYR A 12 12.24 1.70 10.84
N ILE A 13 11.69 1.32 9.67
CA ILE A 13 12.42 0.56 8.64
C ILE A 13 13.71 1.26 8.21
N GLN A 14 13.68 2.59 8.02
CA GLN A 14 14.86 3.37 7.63
C GLN A 14 15.97 3.31 8.69
N ASP A 15 15.63 3.57 9.95
CA ASP A 15 16.57 3.54 11.06
C ASP A 15 17.15 2.14 11.27
N PHE A 16 16.31 1.11 11.15
CA PHE A 16 16.75 -0.29 11.21
C PHE A 16 17.74 -0.62 10.08
N MET A 17 17.46 -0.22 8.84
CA MET A 17 18.37 -0.44 7.72
C MET A 17 19.70 0.30 7.91
N SER A 18 19.67 1.51 8.47
CA SER A 18 20.88 2.27 8.82
C SER A 18 21.72 1.54 9.87
N TYR A 19 21.10 1.01 10.93
CA TYR A 19 21.77 0.19 11.94
C TYR A 19 22.43 -1.06 11.33
N ILE A 20 21.71 -1.78 10.47
CA ILE A 20 22.21 -3.00 9.83
C ILE A 20 23.40 -2.68 8.92
N ASN A 21 23.34 -1.60 8.14
CA ASN A 21 24.43 -1.20 7.25
C ASN A 21 25.74 -0.96 8.02
N ASN A 22 25.66 -0.36 9.20
CA ASN A 22 26.81 -0.12 10.08
C ASN A 22 27.38 -1.38 10.76
N HIS A 23 26.65 -2.50 10.74
CA HIS A 23 27.05 -3.77 11.37
C HIS A 23 27.01 -4.95 10.38
N SER A 24 27.13 -4.64 9.08
CA SER A 24 26.85 -5.56 7.97
C SER A 24 27.82 -6.75 7.87
N GLU A 25 29.02 -6.66 8.46
CA GLU A 25 30.04 -7.72 8.41
C GLU A 25 29.53 -9.08 8.90
N ASN A 26 28.59 -9.08 9.86
CA ASN A 26 28.05 -10.29 10.48
C ASN A 26 26.56 -10.52 10.18
N ILE A 27 25.94 -9.68 9.34
CA ILE A 27 24.49 -9.67 9.11
C ILE A 27 24.21 -9.88 7.62
N THR A 28 23.39 -10.89 7.31
CA THR A 28 22.91 -11.13 5.94
C THR A 28 21.44 -10.77 5.84
N ILE A 29 21.11 -9.72 5.09
CA ILE A 29 19.73 -9.43 4.70
C ILE A 29 19.37 -10.35 3.54
N LYS A 30 18.30 -11.13 3.69
CA LYS A 30 17.67 -11.85 2.58
C LYS A 30 16.29 -11.27 2.37
N LYS A 31 16.03 -10.73 1.17
CA LYS A 31 14.66 -10.41 0.77
C LYS A 31 13.92 -11.70 0.47
N ASP A 32 12.62 -11.69 0.77
CA ASP A 32 11.73 -12.72 0.25
C ASP A 32 11.72 -12.62 -1.28
N LYS A 33 11.99 -13.73 -1.97
CA LYS A 33 11.99 -13.78 -3.44
C LYS A 33 10.65 -13.35 -4.03
N ASN A 34 9.54 -13.57 -3.33
CA ASN A 34 8.23 -13.15 -3.78
C ASN A 34 8.10 -11.62 -3.81
N LEU A 35 8.82 -10.91 -2.93
CA LEU A 35 8.87 -9.45 -2.89
C LEU A 35 9.88 -8.87 -3.90
N GLU A 36 10.82 -9.67 -4.42
CA GLU A 36 11.71 -9.24 -5.51
C GLU A 36 10.95 -9.14 -6.84
N LEU A 37 10.00 -10.05 -7.06
CA LEU A 37 9.10 -10.05 -8.22
C LEU A 37 8.00 -9.00 -8.11
N ASP A 38 7.77 -8.48 -6.90
CA ASP A 38 6.74 -7.50 -6.61
C ASP A 38 7.24 -6.37 -5.70
N PRO A 39 8.04 -5.43 -6.24
CA PRO A 39 8.64 -4.34 -5.47
C PRO A 39 7.63 -3.45 -4.74
N TYR A 40 6.39 -3.38 -5.25
CA TYR A 40 5.34 -2.48 -4.76
C TYR A 40 4.33 -3.19 -3.84
N PHE A 41 4.60 -4.43 -3.43
CA PHE A 41 3.69 -5.23 -2.61
C PHE A 41 3.19 -4.47 -1.37
N TYR A 42 4.11 -3.90 -0.58
CA TYR A 42 3.76 -3.21 0.66
C TYR A 42 3.02 -1.89 0.42
N GLU A 43 3.33 -1.19 -0.66
CA GLU A 43 2.63 0.04 -1.04
C GLU A 43 1.19 -0.28 -1.42
N ARG A 44 0.97 -1.29 -2.28
CA ARG A 44 -0.39 -1.76 -2.63
C ARG A 44 -1.14 -2.30 -1.42
N GLN A 45 -0.45 -2.99 -0.50
CA GLN A 45 -1.08 -3.45 0.75
C GLN A 45 -1.59 -2.27 1.58
N LYS A 46 -0.82 -1.18 1.70
CA LYS A 46 -1.25 0.04 2.40
C LYS A 46 -2.43 0.70 1.70
N GLU A 47 -2.36 0.86 0.38
CA GLU A 47 -3.44 1.42 -0.42
C GLU A 47 -4.74 0.64 -0.25
N LEU A 48 -4.68 -0.70 -0.33
CA LEU A 48 -5.84 -1.57 -0.13
C LEU A 48 -6.47 -1.40 1.26
N HIS A 49 -5.65 -1.35 2.32
CA HIS A 49 -6.16 -1.09 3.67
C HIS A 49 -6.80 0.30 3.79
N GLN A 50 -6.22 1.32 3.16
CA GLN A 50 -6.81 2.66 3.14
C GLN A 50 -8.14 2.70 2.38
N ILE A 51 -8.22 2.07 1.20
CA ILE A 51 -9.46 1.97 0.42
C ILE A 51 -10.54 1.30 1.26
N LYS A 52 -10.22 0.16 1.90
CA LYS A 52 -11.15 -0.54 2.77
C LYS A 52 -11.63 0.34 3.92
N ASN A 53 -10.73 1.01 4.63
CA ASN A 53 -11.10 1.92 5.72
C ASN A 53 -11.96 3.10 5.21
N ASN A 54 -11.71 3.61 4.00
CA ASN A 54 -12.52 4.67 3.42
C ASN A 54 -13.94 4.19 3.07
N ILE A 55 -14.08 2.95 2.60
CA ILE A 55 -15.40 2.32 2.38
C ILE A 55 -16.11 2.12 3.73
N ASP A 56 -15.44 1.51 4.71
CA ASP A 56 -16.00 1.21 6.03
C ASP A 56 -16.40 2.49 6.80
N SER A 57 -15.70 3.60 6.58
CA SER A 57 -16.02 4.91 7.18
C SER A 57 -17.05 5.73 6.38
N GLY A 58 -17.50 5.25 5.22
CA GLY A 58 -18.40 5.98 4.33
C GLY A 58 -17.77 7.17 3.61
N LYS A 59 -16.43 7.32 3.67
CA LYS A 59 -15.70 8.35 2.93
C LYS A 59 -15.66 8.07 1.42
N VAL A 60 -15.73 6.79 1.06
CA VAL A 60 -15.91 6.31 -0.32
C VAL A 60 -17.20 5.51 -0.34
N GLU A 61 -18.13 5.90 -1.21
CA GLU A 61 -19.39 5.21 -1.40
C GLU A 61 -19.28 4.21 -2.54
N MET A 62 -19.84 3.01 -2.33
CA MET A 62 -20.00 2.02 -3.38
C MET A 62 -21.32 2.30 -4.08
N ILE A 63 -21.25 2.81 -5.31
CA ILE A 63 -22.42 3.16 -6.12
C ILE A 63 -22.71 2.05 -7.14
N GLU A 64 -23.98 1.90 -7.48
CA GLU A 64 -24.39 0.97 -8.54
C GLU A 64 -24.00 1.50 -9.93
N ASN A 65 -23.90 0.60 -10.92
CA ASN A 65 -23.41 0.99 -12.25
C ASN A 65 -24.32 2.03 -12.93
N ASN A 66 -25.63 1.93 -12.75
CA ASN A 66 -26.60 2.91 -13.26
C ASN A 66 -26.41 4.28 -12.61
N GLU A 67 -26.23 4.34 -11.29
CA GLU A 67 -25.99 5.59 -10.55
C GLU A 67 -24.72 6.29 -11.03
N PHE A 68 -23.67 5.52 -11.30
CA PHE A 68 -22.44 6.05 -11.91
C PHE A 68 -22.70 6.68 -13.29
N TRP A 69 -23.45 6.02 -14.17
CA TRP A 69 -23.75 6.59 -15.49
C TRP A 69 -24.67 7.81 -15.40
N ASP A 70 -25.65 7.80 -14.49
CA ASP A 70 -26.53 8.95 -14.25
C ASP A 70 -25.73 10.17 -13.71
N ASP A 71 -24.71 9.95 -12.88
CA ASP A 71 -23.78 11.00 -12.44
C ASP A 71 -22.95 11.56 -13.60
N ILE A 72 -22.42 10.68 -14.46
CA ILE A 72 -21.63 11.09 -15.64
C ILE A 72 -22.48 11.89 -16.61
N ASP A 73 -23.70 11.44 -16.92
CA ASP A 73 -24.61 12.14 -17.84
C ASP A 73 -24.95 13.54 -17.30
N ARG A 74 -25.30 13.65 -16.01
CA ARG A 74 -25.52 14.95 -15.35
C ARG A 74 -24.30 15.85 -15.44
N PHE A 75 -23.10 15.32 -15.24
CA PHE A 75 -21.88 16.10 -15.37
C PHE A 75 -21.68 16.61 -16.80
N VAL A 76 -21.89 15.76 -17.82
CA VAL A 76 -21.76 16.14 -19.23
C VAL A 76 -22.76 17.23 -19.61
N GLU A 77 -24.01 17.15 -19.14
CA GLU A 77 -25.01 18.22 -19.34
C GLU A 77 -24.54 19.57 -18.80
N THR A 78 -23.80 19.59 -17.68
CA THR A 78 -23.26 20.85 -17.14
C THR A 78 -22.20 21.50 -18.05
N LEU A 79 -21.51 20.70 -18.86
CA LEU A 79 -20.46 21.15 -19.78
C LEU A 79 -21.00 21.67 -21.12
N GLN A 80 -22.28 21.42 -21.43
CA GLN A 80 -22.91 21.84 -22.70
C GLN A 80 -23.47 23.27 -22.65
N LYS A 81 -23.08 24.07 -21.65
CA LYS A 81 -23.40 25.50 -21.52
C LYS A 81 -22.28 26.38 -22.05
#